data_AF-A0A1I1QR50-F1
#
_entry.id   AF-A0A1I1QR50-F1
#
_cell.length_a   1.000
_cell.length_b   1.000
_cell.length_c   1.000
_cell.angle_alpha   90.00
_cell.angle_beta   90.00
_cell.angle_gamma   90.00
#
_symmetry.space_group_name_H-M   'P 1'
#
loop_
_entity.id
_entity.type
_entity.pdbx_description
1 polymer ?
#
loop_
_entity_poly.entity_id
_entity_poly.type
_entity_poly.pdbx_seq_one_letter_code
_entity_poly.pdbx_strand_id
1 'polypeptide(L)'
;MRFKFFKSSLFISVFLLGFFNFAQQKRVDASSVVSYLLDHQKENGAFGPQNKEYTDLAWNYPAIYTLKILGANIPREKEAFKNGNKSWIEINSRKNGPWYWSFYQKANLYHLYNVSDINFESGVKRNQTWEIKFKPRKGYLEFSEYKKGFFFNIASLWHMLGAISLLDGHVSNKGSIENYLLSRQANNGAFVDDVSAIPTPTNKDANLVITSYAILVLKSLGKDIPNSEKCIQWLQACQTSNGGFKYNPDNKEISNKPDVWYTWCALQALQVLGAKPKDSKKCAKWLNSLQNYDGGFADRPGWKSRIYSTYYAVSSLHYLTGNANSAITQKKRVNKNKYIPEGKYSIYQAFHKSPVGGNGMIDSIVKMNINLIGVKTNTKHIDFKNGISAQVTKNKSYVKQKNYKLEVLELPENYSHKLTWNNNQKADHISNFLVPPNLSYKQAQIYNKAFNAGKEGLSWIGFKTNVIRPIRKLSKETLFYPELDYSMINAYQVYDEGLDFGYGYNAVPGAHFGNIDWVRHFPYKERWEGVLPIIADGDAHGNINKWQEHILQFRNIFIAKDYHFKSYIEASLNGRSVCVIRMPSGTLRYYGSKAAINYLKKHQSQWEWWTN
;
A
#
# COMPACT_ATOMS: atom_id res chain seq x y z
N MET A 1 24.28 10.99 -77.39
CA MET A 1 24.54 12.17 -76.54
C MET A 1 23.33 12.36 -75.62
N ARG A 2 23.54 12.29 -74.29
CA ARG A 2 22.60 12.51 -73.17
C ARG A 2 21.35 11.61 -73.04
N PHE A 3 21.48 10.55 -72.24
CA PHE A 3 20.36 9.90 -71.53
C PHE A 3 20.45 10.24 -70.03
N LYS A 4 19.35 10.71 -69.44
CA LYS A 4 19.16 10.85 -67.98
C LYS A 4 17.84 10.17 -67.56
N PHE A 5 18.01 9.13 -66.76
CA PHE A 5 17.16 8.56 -65.70
C PHE A 5 15.68 8.99 -65.58
N PHE A 6 14.79 7.98 -65.63
CA PHE A 6 13.58 7.92 -64.80
C PHE A 6 13.61 6.63 -63.97
N LYS A 7 13.48 6.79 -62.64
CA LYS A 7 13.24 5.71 -61.68
C LYS A 7 11.75 5.39 -61.67
N SER A 8 11.37 4.13 -61.88
CA SER A 8 10.06 3.59 -61.53
C SER A 8 10.25 2.56 -60.42
N SER A 9 9.72 2.88 -59.24
CA SER A 9 9.67 2.05 -58.05
C SER A 9 8.55 1.02 -58.16
N LEU A 10 8.92 -0.25 -57.98
CA LEU A 10 8.05 -1.41 -57.96
C LEU A 10 7.23 -1.44 -56.66
N PHE A 11 5.90 -1.45 -56.80
CA PHE A 11 4.95 -1.80 -55.74
C PHE A 11 5.19 -3.26 -55.31
N ILE A 12 5.49 -3.48 -54.02
CA ILE A 12 5.36 -4.80 -53.40
C ILE A 12 4.34 -4.69 -52.27
N SER A 13 3.27 -5.45 -52.47
CA SER A 13 2.17 -5.74 -51.57
C SER A 13 2.64 -6.24 -50.19
N VAL A 14 2.29 -5.52 -49.13
CA VAL A 14 2.32 -6.03 -47.75
C VAL A 14 0.89 -6.45 -47.40
N PHE A 15 0.61 -7.75 -47.52
CA PHE A 15 -0.59 -8.37 -46.95
C PHE A 15 -0.19 -9.58 -46.11
N LEU A 16 -0.71 -9.64 -44.89
CA LEU A 16 -0.79 -10.79 -43.99
C LEU A 16 0.52 -11.31 -43.36
N LEU A 17 1.08 -10.53 -42.42
CA LEU A 17 1.70 -11.13 -41.23
C LEU A 17 0.61 -11.27 -40.16
N GLY A 18 0.01 -12.46 -40.10
CA GLY A 18 -0.85 -12.88 -39.01
C GLY A 18 -0.11 -12.71 -37.67
N PHE A 19 -0.76 -12.05 -36.72
CA PHE A 19 -0.31 -11.84 -35.36
C PHE A 19 -0.14 -13.19 -34.62
N PHE A 20 1.00 -13.85 -34.82
CA PHE A 20 1.51 -14.78 -33.81
C PHE A 20 2.16 -13.96 -32.70
N ASN A 21 1.39 -13.71 -31.64
CA ASN A 21 1.90 -13.27 -30.36
C ASN A 21 2.81 -14.38 -29.81
N PHE A 22 4.07 -14.44 -30.26
CA PHE A 22 5.11 -15.17 -29.54
C PHE A 22 5.28 -14.46 -28.20
N ALA A 23 4.54 -14.91 -27.19
CA ALA A 23 4.68 -14.38 -25.85
C ALA A 23 6.14 -14.60 -25.43
N GLN A 24 6.91 -13.51 -25.32
CA GLN A 24 8.33 -13.54 -25.04
C GLN A 24 8.54 -14.38 -23.77
N GLN A 25 9.20 -15.54 -23.92
CA GLN A 25 9.56 -16.42 -22.82
C GLN A 25 10.97 -16.05 -22.36
N LYS A 26 11.15 -15.87 -21.05
CA LYS A 26 12.44 -15.59 -20.42
C LYS A 26 12.73 -16.64 -19.36
N ARG A 27 13.98 -17.10 -19.30
CA ARG A 27 14.49 -17.91 -18.20
C ARG A 27 14.72 -17.00 -16.99
N VAL A 28 14.20 -17.39 -15.84
CA VAL A 28 14.38 -16.70 -14.57
C VAL A 28 14.95 -17.67 -13.54
N ASP A 29 15.85 -17.14 -12.72
CA ASP A 29 16.67 -17.81 -11.70
C ASP A 29 17.21 -16.77 -10.71
N ALA A 30 18.19 -17.12 -9.87
CA ALA A 30 18.82 -16.20 -8.92
C ALA A 30 19.49 -14.98 -9.60
N SER A 31 20.17 -15.18 -10.72
CA SER A 31 20.82 -14.09 -11.47
C SER A 31 19.79 -13.08 -11.99
N SER A 32 18.62 -13.55 -12.42
CA SER A 32 17.54 -12.64 -12.81
C SER A 32 16.98 -11.79 -11.65
N VAL A 33 17.11 -12.24 -10.39
CA VAL A 33 16.78 -11.43 -9.21
C VAL A 33 17.76 -10.28 -9.05
N VAL A 34 19.05 -10.57 -9.24
CA VAL A 34 20.10 -9.55 -9.20
C VAL A 34 19.84 -8.49 -10.27
N SER A 35 19.60 -8.90 -11.52
CA SER A 35 19.24 -7.97 -12.60
C SER A 35 18.01 -7.12 -12.26
N TYR A 36 16.94 -7.76 -11.75
CA TYR A 36 15.74 -7.04 -11.31
C TYR A 36 16.06 -5.95 -10.29
N LEU A 37 16.86 -6.24 -9.27
CA LEU A 37 17.19 -5.25 -8.24
C LEU A 37 18.12 -4.15 -8.77
N LEU A 38 19.10 -4.49 -9.60
CA LEU A 38 20.00 -3.50 -10.20
C LEU A 38 19.25 -2.54 -11.13
N ASP A 39 18.21 -3.00 -11.83
CA ASP A 39 17.31 -2.13 -12.62
C ASP A 39 16.52 -1.11 -11.75
N HIS A 40 16.51 -1.29 -10.43
CA HIS A 40 15.89 -0.36 -9.47
C HIS A 40 16.88 0.61 -8.83
N GLN A 41 18.18 0.48 -9.12
CA GLN A 41 19.19 1.42 -8.65
C GLN A 41 19.08 2.75 -9.41
N LYS A 42 19.11 3.87 -8.70
CA LYS A 42 18.97 5.22 -9.28
C LYS A 42 20.32 5.90 -9.45
N GLU A 43 20.32 7.08 -10.08
CA GLU A 43 21.53 7.86 -10.32
C GLU A 43 22.28 8.26 -9.04
N ASN A 44 21.60 8.38 -7.90
CA ASN A 44 22.24 8.61 -6.60
C ASN A 44 22.80 7.33 -5.94
N GLY A 45 22.83 6.20 -6.65
CA GLY A 45 23.31 4.91 -6.16
C GLY A 45 22.34 4.16 -5.25
N ALA A 46 21.34 4.81 -4.65
CA ALA A 46 20.35 4.13 -3.80
C ALA A 46 19.24 3.46 -4.64
N PHE A 47 18.45 2.59 -4.02
CA PHE A 47 17.36 1.88 -4.70
C PHE A 47 15.99 2.53 -4.46
N GLY A 48 15.11 2.42 -5.45
CA GLY A 48 13.76 2.97 -5.43
C GLY A 48 12.81 2.20 -6.33
N PRO A 49 11.48 2.44 -6.24
CA PRO A 49 10.51 1.68 -7.01
C PRO A 49 10.68 1.91 -8.52
N GLN A 50 10.20 0.95 -9.32
CA GLN A 50 10.26 1.06 -10.77
C GLN A 50 9.46 2.27 -11.27
N ASN A 51 9.95 2.95 -12.30
CA ASN A 51 9.30 4.12 -12.91
C ASN A 51 9.07 5.31 -11.94
N LYS A 52 9.82 5.38 -10.85
CA LYS A 52 9.94 6.56 -9.98
C LYS A 52 11.40 7.00 -9.93
N GLU A 53 11.61 8.29 -9.85
CA GLU A 53 12.92 8.94 -9.81
C GLU A 53 13.56 8.89 -8.43
N TYR A 54 12.74 8.72 -7.39
CA TYR A 54 13.20 8.82 -6.01
C TYR A 54 13.68 7.49 -5.43
N THR A 55 14.47 7.61 -4.37
CA THR A 55 14.88 6.53 -3.47
C THR A 55 14.34 6.79 -2.06
N ASP A 56 14.36 5.74 -1.24
CA ASP A 56 14.01 5.80 0.18
C ASP A 56 14.67 4.64 0.90
N LEU A 57 14.94 4.78 2.19
CA LEU A 57 15.33 3.68 3.07
C LEU A 57 14.45 2.44 2.88
N ALA A 58 13.14 2.65 2.68
CA ALA A 58 12.19 1.58 2.46
C ALA A 58 12.52 0.70 1.25
N TRP A 59 13.04 1.22 0.15
CA TRP A 59 13.41 0.38 -0.99
C TRP A 59 14.90 0.02 -0.96
N ASN A 60 15.72 0.87 -0.38
CA ASN A 60 17.17 0.72 -0.32
C ASN A 60 17.62 -0.46 0.54
N TYR A 61 17.13 -0.53 1.79
CA TYR A 61 17.47 -1.62 2.70
C TYR A 61 17.14 -3.02 2.14
N PRO A 62 15.90 -3.33 1.71
CA PRO A 62 15.59 -4.65 1.21
C PRO A 62 16.34 -5.01 -0.08
N ALA A 63 16.63 -4.04 -0.97
CA ALA A 63 17.43 -4.29 -2.15
C ALA A 63 18.87 -4.70 -1.79
N ILE A 64 19.54 -3.92 -0.93
CA ILE A 64 20.91 -4.18 -0.50
C ILE A 64 21.01 -5.52 0.25
N TYR A 65 20.09 -5.77 1.18
CA TYR A 65 20.08 -7.03 1.93
C TYR A 65 19.97 -8.22 0.98
N THR A 66 19.07 -8.15 0.00
CA THR A 66 18.86 -9.23 -0.97
C THR A 66 20.11 -9.45 -1.84
N LEU A 67 20.73 -8.37 -2.33
CA LEU A 67 21.96 -8.46 -3.12
C LEU A 67 23.12 -9.08 -2.32
N LYS A 68 23.27 -8.70 -1.04
CA LYS A 68 24.28 -9.28 -0.14
C LYS A 68 24.03 -10.76 0.14
N ILE A 69 22.79 -11.17 0.41
CA ILE A 69 22.45 -12.60 0.57
C ILE A 69 22.79 -13.42 -0.68
N LEU A 70 22.58 -12.86 -1.87
CA LEU A 70 22.91 -13.52 -3.13
C LEU A 70 24.39 -13.46 -3.48
N GLY A 71 25.23 -12.77 -2.70
CA GLY A 71 26.65 -12.57 -3.00
C GLY A 71 26.89 -11.72 -4.25
N ALA A 72 25.94 -10.85 -4.60
CA ALA A 72 26.01 -10.02 -5.80
C ALA A 72 26.83 -8.75 -5.54
N ASN A 73 27.56 -8.31 -6.57
CA ASN A 73 28.21 -7.00 -6.57
C ASN A 73 27.15 -5.88 -6.61
N ILE A 74 27.33 -4.84 -5.79
CA ILE A 74 26.46 -3.66 -5.76
C ILE A 74 27.22 -2.49 -6.42
N PRO A 75 26.84 -2.05 -7.63
CA PRO A 75 27.46 -0.88 -8.24
C PRO A 75 27.30 0.33 -7.32
N ARG A 76 28.34 1.18 -7.18
CA ARG A 76 28.28 2.41 -6.35
C ARG A 76 27.76 2.16 -4.93
N GLU A 77 28.15 1.03 -4.32
CA GLU A 77 27.64 0.58 -3.03
C GLU A 77 27.76 1.64 -1.92
N LYS A 78 28.86 2.41 -1.91
CA LYS A 78 29.07 3.51 -0.95
C LYS A 78 28.01 4.61 -1.08
N GLU A 79 27.62 4.96 -2.31
CA GLU A 79 26.55 5.92 -2.57
C GLU A 79 25.19 5.35 -2.18
N ALA A 80 24.95 4.06 -2.45
CA ALA A 80 23.73 3.37 -2.05
C ALA A 80 23.48 3.45 -0.53
N PHE A 81 24.54 3.30 0.26
CA PHE A 81 24.47 3.52 1.71
C PHE A 81 24.23 5.01 2.03
N LYS A 82 25.11 5.90 1.55
CA LYS A 82 25.10 7.34 1.90
C LYS A 82 23.77 8.02 1.56
N ASN A 83 23.19 7.70 0.40
CA ASN A 83 22.01 8.38 -0.15
C ASN A 83 20.69 7.64 0.13
N GLY A 84 20.75 6.44 0.71
CA GLY A 84 19.58 5.58 0.95
C GLY A 84 19.41 5.14 2.40
N ASN A 85 20.06 5.81 3.36
CA ASN A 85 19.99 5.49 4.78
C ASN A 85 18.95 6.31 5.58
N LYS A 86 18.14 7.13 4.90
CA LYS A 86 17.07 7.93 5.50
C LYS A 86 15.75 7.71 4.78
N SER A 87 14.67 7.70 5.55
CA SER A 87 13.31 7.67 5.03
C SER A 87 12.81 9.05 4.62
N TRP A 88 11.80 9.11 3.75
CA TRP A 88 11.19 10.34 3.27
C TRP A 88 10.66 11.24 4.40
N ILE A 89 10.13 10.61 5.46
CA ILE A 89 9.59 11.30 6.63
C ILE A 89 10.69 11.97 7.47
N GLU A 90 11.90 11.39 7.51
CA GLU A 90 13.08 12.02 8.12
C GLU A 90 13.54 13.23 7.30
N ILE A 91 13.61 13.09 5.97
CA ILE A 91 14.11 14.14 5.08
C ILE A 91 13.18 15.36 5.08
N ASN A 92 11.87 15.16 5.18
CA ASN A 92 10.88 16.24 5.13
C ASN A 92 10.36 16.66 6.52
N SER A 93 11.04 16.25 7.60
CA SER A 93 10.68 16.61 8.98
C SER A 93 9.18 16.39 9.31
N ARG A 94 8.59 15.30 8.81
CA ARG A 94 7.15 15.04 8.96
C ARG A 94 6.86 14.46 10.33
N LYS A 95 5.84 14.95 11.02
CA LYS A 95 5.51 14.44 12.36
C LYS A 95 4.98 12.99 12.32
N ASN A 96 4.05 12.71 11.40
CA ASN A 96 3.45 11.38 11.23
C ASN A 96 4.24 10.54 10.23
N GLY A 97 4.32 9.23 10.45
CA GLY A 97 4.88 8.26 9.50
C GLY A 97 5.23 6.93 10.15
N PRO A 98 5.65 5.91 9.37
CA PRO A 98 6.06 4.59 9.88
C PRO A 98 7.45 4.62 10.57
N TRP A 99 7.61 5.48 11.56
CA TRP A 99 8.86 5.79 12.27
C TRP A 99 9.56 4.57 12.86
N TYR A 100 8.82 3.67 13.50
CA TYR A 100 9.42 2.50 14.13
C TYR A 100 10.00 1.55 13.08
N TRP A 101 9.28 1.40 11.97
CA TRP A 101 9.72 0.58 10.86
C TRP A 101 10.94 1.18 10.14
N SER A 102 10.97 2.50 9.92
CA SER A 102 12.16 3.20 9.42
C SER A 102 13.36 3.02 10.35
N PHE A 103 13.16 3.15 11.67
CA PHE A 103 14.22 2.94 12.66
C PHE A 103 14.83 1.53 12.56
N TYR A 104 13.98 0.50 12.49
CA TYR A 104 14.41 -0.89 12.30
C TYR A 104 15.22 -1.09 11.01
N GLN A 105 14.74 -0.58 9.88
CA GLN A 105 15.42 -0.73 8.59
C GLN A 105 16.77 -0.02 8.57
N LYS A 106 16.86 1.18 9.17
CA LYS A 106 18.08 1.95 9.26
C LYS A 106 19.13 1.23 10.11
N ALA A 107 18.74 0.71 11.26
CA ALA A 107 19.65 -0.07 12.12
C ALA A 107 20.18 -1.32 11.40
N ASN A 108 19.30 -2.04 10.67
CA ASN A 108 19.73 -3.17 9.85
C ASN A 108 20.68 -2.76 8.73
N LEU A 109 20.42 -1.64 8.05
CA LEU A 109 21.31 -1.13 7.01
C LEU A 109 22.70 -0.80 7.60
N TYR A 110 22.76 -0.13 8.75
CA TYR A 110 24.04 0.16 9.41
C TYR A 110 24.78 -1.12 9.82
N HIS A 111 24.05 -2.12 10.33
CA HIS A 111 24.62 -3.42 10.65
C HIS A 111 25.20 -4.13 9.41
N LEU A 112 24.48 -4.16 8.28
CA LEU A 112 24.95 -4.74 7.01
C LEU A 112 26.25 -4.12 6.47
N TYR A 113 26.51 -2.86 6.81
CA TYR A 113 27.71 -2.13 6.41
C TYR A 113 28.77 -2.04 7.52
N ASN A 114 28.56 -2.72 8.65
CA ASN A 114 29.44 -2.66 9.82
C ASN A 114 29.73 -1.21 10.28
N VAL A 115 28.73 -0.33 10.21
CA VAL A 115 28.87 1.06 10.64
C VAL A 115 28.67 1.15 12.15
N SER A 116 29.76 1.51 12.86
CA SER A 116 29.85 1.51 14.32
C SER A 116 29.75 2.91 14.94
N ASP A 117 29.17 3.88 14.23
CA ASP A 117 28.99 5.24 14.76
C ASP A 117 28.24 5.25 16.09
N ILE A 118 28.86 5.85 17.12
CA ILE A 118 28.27 5.96 18.46
C ILE A 118 26.98 6.80 18.40
N ASN A 119 27.01 7.89 17.64
CA ASN A 119 25.87 8.79 17.46
C ASN A 119 25.05 8.37 16.24
N PHE A 120 24.26 7.30 16.39
CA PHE A 120 23.45 6.75 15.31
C PHE A 120 22.46 7.77 14.73
N GLU A 121 21.69 8.44 15.60
CA GLU A 121 20.90 9.61 15.23
C GLU A 121 20.55 10.46 16.46
N SER A 122 19.95 11.63 16.25
CA SER A 122 19.51 12.49 17.35
C SER A 122 18.57 11.74 18.30
N GLY A 123 19.01 11.60 19.55
CA GLY A 123 18.30 10.89 20.64
C GLY A 123 18.58 9.39 20.74
N VAL A 124 19.43 8.82 19.88
CA VAL A 124 19.71 7.38 19.84
C VAL A 124 21.21 7.14 19.67
N LYS A 125 21.83 6.46 20.63
CA LYS A 125 23.24 6.07 20.59
C LYS A 125 23.41 4.56 20.55
N ARG A 126 24.51 4.10 19.93
CA ARG A 126 24.97 2.70 20.08
C ARG A 126 25.39 2.44 21.54
N ASN A 127 25.20 1.22 22.03
CA ASN A 127 25.43 0.82 23.43
C ASN A 127 24.59 1.57 24.47
N GLN A 128 23.52 2.27 24.06
CA GLN A 128 22.65 3.00 24.96
C GLN A 128 21.82 2.05 25.83
N THR A 129 21.63 2.41 27.10
CA THR A 129 20.65 1.75 27.98
C THR A 129 19.26 2.36 27.80
N TRP A 130 18.24 1.50 27.70
CA TRP A 130 16.87 1.84 27.40
C TRP A 130 15.93 1.35 28.50
N GLU A 131 15.07 2.24 28.95
CA GLU A 131 13.85 1.89 29.67
C GLU A 131 12.68 1.93 28.69
N ILE A 132 11.99 0.80 28.52
CA ILE A 132 10.96 0.63 27.48
C ILE A 132 9.56 0.70 28.07
N LYS A 133 8.70 1.56 27.54
CA LYS A 133 7.37 1.85 28.12
C LYS A 133 6.26 1.71 27.09
N PHE A 134 5.20 1.00 27.47
CA PHE A 134 3.98 0.93 26.67
C PHE A 134 3.20 2.24 26.77
N LYS A 135 2.77 2.76 25.61
CA LYS A 135 1.92 3.94 25.47
C LYS A 135 1.00 3.75 24.26
N PRO A 136 -0.28 3.39 24.44
CA PRO A 136 -1.18 3.16 23.32
C PRO A 136 -1.38 4.45 22.51
N ARG A 137 -1.49 4.32 21.18
CA ARG A 137 -1.83 5.45 20.31
C ARG A 137 -3.27 5.88 20.53
N LYS A 138 -3.51 7.19 20.55
CA LYS A 138 -4.86 7.76 20.64
C LYS A 138 -5.62 7.74 19.29
N GLY A 139 -4.92 7.57 18.17
CA GLY A 139 -5.49 7.58 16.83
C GLY A 139 -4.54 6.97 15.80
N TYR A 140 -4.63 7.41 14.55
CA TYR A 140 -3.83 6.88 13.43
C TYR A 140 -2.37 7.38 13.39
N LEU A 141 -2.04 8.41 14.17
CA LEU A 141 -0.72 9.05 14.15
C LEU A 141 0.35 8.20 14.82
N GLU A 142 1.46 8.02 14.13
CA GLU A 142 2.70 7.44 14.63
C GLU A 142 3.80 8.50 14.60
N PHE A 143 4.46 8.72 15.74
CA PHE A 143 5.55 9.68 15.89
C PHE A 143 6.86 8.96 16.25
N SER A 144 7.99 9.65 16.20
CA SER A 144 9.31 9.11 16.57
C SER A 144 9.50 8.96 18.10
N GLU A 145 8.49 8.46 18.83
CA GLU A 145 8.54 8.31 20.28
C GLU A 145 9.44 7.14 20.75
N TYR A 146 9.88 6.28 19.83
CA TYR A 146 10.90 5.26 20.09
C TYR A 146 12.18 5.87 20.66
N LYS A 147 12.52 7.11 20.29
CA LYS A 147 13.66 7.87 20.82
C LYS A 147 13.59 8.10 22.33
N LYS A 148 12.40 7.97 22.92
CA LYS A 148 12.12 8.09 24.35
C LYS A 148 11.79 6.74 25.00
N GLY A 149 12.01 5.63 24.28
CA GLY A 149 11.70 4.27 24.75
C GLY A 149 10.22 3.92 24.74
N PHE A 150 9.34 4.69 24.10
CA PHE A 150 7.92 4.33 24.03
C PHE A 150 7.64 3.36 22.88
N PHE A 151 6.66 2.48 23.06
CA PHE A 151 6.04 1.68 22.00
C PHE A 151 4.52 1.62 22.21
N PHE A 152 3.74 1.29 21.18
CA PHE A 152 2.28 1.37 21.24
C PHE A 152 1.55 0.07 20.91
N ASN A 153 2.27 -0.96 20.44
CA ASN A 153 1.77 -2.29 20.14
C ASN A 153 2.95 -3.27 19.91
N ILE A 154 2.69 -4.56 19.69
CA ILE A 154 3.76 -5.56 19.52
C ILE A 154 4.62 -5.29 18.28
N ALA A 155 4.02 -4.77 17.19
CA ALA A 155 4.78 -4.44 15.98
C ALA A 155 5.79 -3.31 16.19
N SER A 156 5.39 -2.22 16.86
CA SER A 156 6.31 -1.13 17.23
C SER A 156 7.35 -1.59 18.25
N LEU A 157 6.98 -2.46 19.20
CA LEU A 157 7.90 -3.05 20.16
C LEU A 157 9.01 -3.85 19.47
N TRP A 158 8.65 -4.73 18.53
CA TRP A 158 9.64 -5.52 17.78
C TRP A 158 10.54 -4.63 16.93
N HIS A 159 9.98 -3.72 16.14
CA HIS A 159 10.81 -2.86 15.30
C HIS A 159 11.80 -2.02 16.14
N MET A 160 11.38 -1.54 17.32
CA MET A 160 12.25 -0.82 18.24
C MET A 160 13.32 -1.72 18.87
N LEU A 161 12.94 -2.87 19.45
CA LEU A 161 13.90 -3.75 20.13
C LEU A 161 14.86 -4.44 19.16
N GLY A 162 14.39 -4.80 17.97
CA GLY A 162 15.24 -5.30 16.90
C GLY A 162 16.30 -4.27 16.49
N ALA A 163 15.92 -2.99 16.40
CA ALA A 163 16.87 -1.91 16.13
C ALA A 163 17.86 -1.71 17.29
N ILE A 164 17.36 -1.67 18.53
CA ILE A 164 18.19 -1.54 19.75
C ILE A 164 19.22 -2.67 19.83
N SER A 165 18.80 -3.91 19.55
CA SER A 165 19.72 -5.07 19.55
C SER A 165 20.84 -4.95 18.51
N LEU A 166 20.57 -4.40 17.33
CA LEU A 166 21.58 -4.18 16.27
C LEU A 166 22.52 -3.01 16.59
N LEU A 167 22.09 -2.13 17.50
CA LEU A 167 22.85 -1.01 18.03
C LEU A 167 23.48 -1.33 19.38
N ASP A 168 23.60 -2.62 19.73
CA ASP A 168 24.23 -3.11 20.96
C ASP A 168 23.59 -2.52 22.25
N GLY A 169 22.35 -2.05 22.16
CA GLY A 169 21.68 -1.38 23.27
C GLY A 169 21.22 -2.35 24.35
N HIS A 170 21.18 -1.86 25.59
CA HIS A 170 20.80 -2.64 26.76
C HIS A 170 19.40 -2.26 27.25
N VAL A 171 18.53 -3.24 27.50
CA VAL A 171 17.18 -3.00 28.03
C VAL A 171 17.17 -3.25 29.53
N SER A 172 16.89 -2.22 30.33
CA SER A 172 16.95 -2.30 31.80
C SER A 172 15.73 -2.98 32.42
N ASN A 173 14.56 -2.88 31.79
CA ASN A 173 13.28 -3.33 32.35
C ASN A 173 12.66 -4.52 31.58
N LYS A 174 13.46 -5.55 31.29
CA LYS A 174 13.05 -6.73 30.52
C LYS A 174 11.77 -7.41 31.04
N GLY A 175 11.62 -7.50 32.37
CA GLY A 175 10.46 -8.15 32.99
C GLY A 175 9.12 -7.44 32.70
N SER A 176 9.11 -6.11 32.58
CA SER A 176 7.89 -5.38 32.23
C SER A 176 7.44 -5.66 30.80
N ILE A 177 8.39 -5.84 29.88
CA ILE A 177 8.11 -6.20 28.48
C ILE A 177 7.61 -7.64 28.38
N GLU A 178 8.22 -8.56 29.11
CA GLU A 178 7.77 -9.94 29.21
C GLU A 178 6.32 -10.02 29.72
N ASN A 179 5.98 -9.33 30.81
CA ASN A 179 4.61 -9.25 31.34
C ASN A 179 3.62 -8.66 30.32
N TYR A 180 4.05 -7.64 29.57
CA TYR A 180 3.24 -7.07 28.50
C TYR A 180 2.90 -8.11 27.41
N LEU A 181 3.86 -8.95 27.03
CA LEU A 181 3.64 -10.01 26.03
C LEU A 181 2.84 -11.18 26.61
N LEU A 182 3.13 -11.63 27.83
CA LEU A 182 2.42 -12.73 28.49
C LEU A 182 0.92 -12.47 28.61
N SER A 183 0.54 -11.25 28.96
CA SER A 183 -0.87 -10.83 29.02
C SER A 183 -1.59 -10.83 27.65
N ARG A 184 -0.86 -11.00 26.55
CA ARG A 184 -1.37 -11.02 25.17
C ARG A 184 -1.24 -12.37 24.49
N GLN A 185 -0.84 -13.40 25.22
CA GLN A 185 -0.83 -14.76 24.69
C GLN A 185 -2.24 -15.37 24.81
N ALA A 186 -2.75 -15.90 23.70
CA ALA A 186 -4.01 -16.62 23.65
C ALA A 186 -3.83 -18.11 24.01
N ASN A 187 -4.94 -18.80 24.31
CA ASN A 187 -4.94 -20.21 24.75
C ASN A 187 -4.32 -21.20 23.73
N ASN A 188 -4.31 -20.84 22.45
CA ASN A 188 -3.67 -21.57 21.37
C ASN A 188 -2.14 -21.31 21.26
N GLY A 189 -1.56 -20.56 22.20
CA GLY A 189 -0.14 -20.18 22.24
C GLY A 189 0.21 -18.95 21.40
N ALA A 190 -0.60 -18.57 20.42
CA ALA A 190 -0.33 -17.40 19.59
C ALA A 190 -0.55 -16.07 20.34
N PHE A 191 -0.06 -14.96 19.78
CA PHE A 191 -0.20 -13.64 20.39
C PHE A 191 -1.19 -12.74 19.64
N VAL A 192 -1.88 -11.88 20.39
CA VAL A 192 -2.77 -10.83 19.89
C VAL A 192 -2.13 -9.45 20.06
N ASP A 193 -2.52 -8.46 19.25
CA ASP A 193 -1.96 -7.09 19.32
C ASP A 193 -2.79 -6.15 20.20
N ASP A 194 -3.58 -6.67 21.14
CA ASP A 194 -4.54 -5.91 21.95
C ASP A 194 -3.87 -4.73 22.67
N VAL A 195 -4.20 -3.49 22.27
CA VAL A 195 -3.57 -2.27 22.81
C VAL A 195 -4.28 -1.73 24.06
N SER A 196 -5.24 -2.45 24.62
CA SER A 196 -5.89 -2.05 25.87
C SER A 196 -4.99 -2.24 27.09
N ALA A 197 -5.31 -1.54 28.18
CA ALA A 197 -4.60 -1.69 29.46
C ALA A 197 -4.79 -3.07 30.07
N ILE A 198 -5.98 -3.66 29.86
CA ILE A 198 -6.35 -5.01 30.32
C ILE A 198 -6.72 -5.82 29.07
N PRO A 199 -5.73 -6.49 28.44
CA PRO A 199 -5.96 -7.24 27.20
C PRO A 199 -6.84 -8.48 27.43
N THR A 200 -7.60 -8.86 26.40
CA THR A 200 -8.47 -10.04 26.40
C THR A 200 -8.13 -10.96 25.23
N PRO A 201 -6.99 -11.68 25.29
CA PRO A 201 -6.49 -12.44 24.14
C PRO A 201 -7.43 -13.59 23.78
N THR A 202 -7.90 -13.60 22.53
CA THR A 202 -8.69 -14.70 21.97
C THR A 202 -7.95 -15.39 20.82
N ASN A 203 -8.23 -16.67 20.62
CA ASN A 203 -7.68 -17.43 19.49
C ASN A 203 -8.05 -16.80 18.12
N LYS A 204 -9.20 -16.13 18.05
CA LYS A 204 -9.70 -15.48 16.83
C LYS A 204 -8.88 -14.24 16.47
N ASP A 205 -8.41 -13.52 17.49
CA ASP A 205 -7.66 -12.26 17.32
C ASP A 205 -6.14 -12.50 17.16
N ALA A 206 -5.69 -13.74 17.36
CA ALA A 206 -4.31 -14.12 17.13
C ALA A 206 -3.88 -13.85 15.68
N ASN A 207 -2.66 -13.35 15.51
CA ASN A 207 -2.13 -13.00 14.20
C ASN A 207 -0.67 -13.47 14.07
N LEU A 208 -0.33 -13.99 12.90
CA LEU A 208 0.98 -14.59 12.63
C LEU A 208 2.12 -13.59 12.72
N VAL A 209 1.94 -12.39 12.17
CA VAL A 209 2.98 -11.34 12.22
C VAL A 209 3.21 -10.94 13.67
N ILE A 210 2.13 -10.78 14.44
CA ILE A 210 2.19 -10.42 15.85
C ILE A 210 2.84 -11.51 16.69
N THR A 211 2.47 -12.76 16.46
CA THR A 211 3.06 -13.94 17.11
C THR A 211 4.56 -14.03 16.81
N SER A 212 4.94 -13.88 15.53
CA SER A 212 6.34 -13.85 15.12
C SER A 212 7.13 -12.74 15.83
N TYR A 213 6.59 -11.52 15.86
CA TYR A 213 7.22 -10.39 16.51
C TYR A 213 7.32 -10.54 18.03
N ALA A 214 6.31 -11.10 18.70
CA ALA A 214 6.38 -11.41 20.12
C ALA A 214 7.49 -12.43 20.45
N ILE A 215 7.61 -13.50 19.64
CA ILE A 215 8.67 -14.50 19.76
C ILE A 215 10.05 -13.86 19.58
N LEU A 216 10.21 -13.04 18.54
CA LEU A 216 11.48 -12.36 18.27
C LEU A 216 11.85 -11.38 19.39
N VAL A 217 10.87 -10.67 19.96
CA VAL A 217 11.08 -9.83 21.14
C VAL A 217 11.55 -10.66 22.34
N LEU A 218 10.82 -11.70 22.73
CA LEU A 218 11.19 -12.56 23.87
C LEU A 218 12.60 -13.14 23.70
N LYS A 219 12.92 -13.64 22.50
CA LYS A 219 14.25 -14.16 22.21
C LYS A 219 15.32 -13.08 22.32
N SER A 220 15.10 -11.88 21.77
CA SER A 220 16.06 -10.78 21.84
C SER A 220 16.36 -10.34 23.27
N LEU A 221 15.41 -10.54 24.21
CA LEU A 221 15.59 -10.25 25.62
C LEU A 221 16.28 -11.39 26.41
N GLY A 222 16.48 -12.56 25.79
CA GLY A 222 16.96 -13.78 26.45
C GLY A 222 15.89 -14.43 27.33
N LYS A 223 14.61 -14.31 26.95
CA LYS A 223 13.47 -14.87 27.68
C LYS A 223 12.93 -16.12 26.99
N ASP A 224 12.31 -16.99 27.79
CA ASP A 224 11.63 -18.17 27.28
C ASP A 224 10.35 -17.80 26.55
N ILE A 225 9.95 -18.66 25.62
CA ILE A 225 8.70 -18.49 24.88
C ILE A 225 7.63 -19.29 25.62
N PRO A 226 6.64 -18.63 26.24
CA PRO A 226 5.57 -19.30 26.95
C PRO A 226 4.78 -20.17 25.96
N ASN A 227 4.33 -21.36 26.40
CA ASN A 227 3.56 -22.29 25.56
C ASN A 227 4.21 -22.57 24.17
N SER A 228 5.55 -22.62 24.10
CA SER A 228 6.33 -22.71 22.86
C SER A 228 5.83 -23.79 21.89
N GLU A 229 5.50 -24.99 22.37
CA GLU A 229 4.98 -26.07 21.53
C GLU A 229 3.66 -25.71 20.84
N LYS A 230 2.73 -25.09 21.58
CA LYS A 230 1.47 -24.59 21.00
C LYS A 230 1.72 -23.47 19.99
N CYS A 231 2.67 -22.57 20.28
CA CYS A 231 3.10 -21.53 19.32
C CYS A 231 3.58 -22.16 18.01
N ILE A 232 4.44 -23.18 18.09
CA ILE A 232 4.98 -23.89 16.92
C ILE A 232 3.84 -24.54 16.13
N GLN A 233 2.97 -25.30 16.81
CA GLN A 233 1.83 -25.98 16.17
C GLN A 233 0.89 -24.97 15.49
N TRP A 234 0.61 -23.83 16.13
CA TRP A 234 -0.24 -22.79 15.57
C TRP A 234 0.41 -22.11 14.35
N LEU A 235 1.70 -21.79 14.41
CA LEU A 235 2.45 -21.25 13.27
C LEU A 235 2.47 -22.23 12.10
N GLN A 236 2.68 -23.53 12.37
CA GLN A 236 2.62 -24.58 11.35
C GLN A 236 1.22 -24.74 10.75
N ALA A 237 0.16 -24.56 11.53
CA ALA A 237 -1.22 -24.59 11.06
C ALA A 237 -1.56 -23.41 10.13
N CYS A 238 -0.85 -22.28 10.24
CA CYS A 238 -0.97 -21.17 9.28
C CYS A 238 -0.45 -21.54 7.87
N GLN A 239 0.34 -22.61 7.72
CA GLN A 239 0.79 -23.06 6.42
C GLN A 239 -0.38 -23.65 5.62
N THR A 240 -0.64 -23.07 4.45
CA THR A 240 -1.71 -23.54 3.54
C THR A 240 -1.27 -24.76 2.75
N SER A 241 -2.23 -25.46 2.14
CA SER A 241 -1.96 -26.59 1.22
C SER A 241 -1.08 -26.22 0.03
N ASN A 242 -1.10 -24.94 -0.38
CA ASN A 242 -0.26 -24.41 -1.45
C ASN A 242 1.20 -24.17 -1.03
N GLY A 243 1.50 -24.16 0.28
CA GLY A 243 2.84 -24.02 0.84
C GLY A 243 3.13 -22.69 1.52
N GLY A 244 2.47 -21.59 1.11
CA GLY A 244 2.58 -20.28 1.77
C GLY A 244 1.73 -20.16 3.03
N PHE A 245 1.98 -19.13 3.83
CA PHE A 245 1.34 -18.94 5.14
C PHE A 245 0.29 -17.82 5.11
N LYS A 246 -0.87 -18.07 5.72
CA LYS A 246 -1.93 -17.07 5.99
C LYS A 246 -1.80 -16.53 7.41
N TYR A 247 -2.44 -15.41 7.75
CA TYR A 247 -2.17 -14.73 9.03
C TYR A 247 -2.84 -15.37 10.26
N ASN A 248 -3.83 -16.24 10.09
CA ASN A 248 -4.48 -17.00 11.16
C ASN A 248 -5.04 -18.33 10.60
N PRO A 249 -4.86 -19.49 11.25
CA PRO A 249 -5.27 -20.79 10.70
C PRO A 249 -6.79 -20.94 10.59
N ASP A 250 -7.56 -20.27 11.45
CA ASP A 250 -9.01 -20.46 11.63
C ASP A 250 -9.84 -19.33 11.01
N ASN A 251 -9.21 -18.20 10.66
CA ASN A 251 -9.89 -17.05 10.09
C ASN A 251 -10.37 -17.33 8.65
N LYS A 252 -11.62 -16.93 8.34
CA LYS A 252 -12.30 -17.18 7.06
C LYS A 252 -12.49 -15.93 6.19
N GLU A 253 -11.97 -14.78 6.64
CA GLU A 253 -12.04 -13.53 5.88
C GLU A 253 -11.24 -13.61 4.58
N ILE A 254 -11.69 -12.84 3.58
CA ILE A 254 -11.09 -12.83 2.22
C ILE A 254 -9.61 -12.39 2.26
N SER A 255 -9.23 -11.55 3.22
CA SER A 255 -7.84 -11.13 3.42
C SER A 255 -6.92 -12.25 3.89
N ASN A 256 -7.44 -13.33 4.47
CA ASN A 256 -6.65 -14.41 5.06
C ASN A 256 -6.09 -15.38 4.01
N LYS A 257 -5.30 -14.83 3.09
CA LYS A 257 -4.66 -15.55 1.98
C LYS A 257 -3.16 -15.70 2.24
N PRO A 258 -2.54 -16.76 1.67
CA PRO A 258 -1.10 -16.91 1.76
C PRO A 258 -0.39 -15.74 1.10
N ASP A 259 0.58 -15.16 1.82
CA ASP A 259 1.34 -13.97 1.41
C ASP A 259 2.81 -14.12 1.78
N VAL A 260 3.70 -13.50 1.00
CA VAL A 260 5.15 -13.62 1.18
C VAL A 260 5.60 -13.02 2.51
N TRP A 261 4.95 -11.95 2.97
CA TRP A 261 5.30 -11.31 4.25
C TRP A 261 4.94 -12.21 5.43
N TYR A 262 3.74 -12.82 5.41
CA TYR A 262 3.33 -13.79 6.43
C TYR A 262 4.25 -15.02 6.42
N THR A 263 4.62 -15.51 5.23
CA THR A 263 5.55 -16.63 5.10
C THR A 263 6.92 -16.30 5.68
N TRP A 264 7.47 -15.12 5.38
CA TRP A 264 8.74 -14.64 5.93
C TRP A 264 8.70 -14.48 7.46
N CYS A 265 7.62 -13.92 8.02
CA CYS A 265 7.44 -13.82 9.47
C CYS A 265 7.36 -15.21 10.14
N ALA A 266 6.64 -16.17 9.56
CA ALA A 266 6.54 -17.52 10.12
C ALA A 266 7.89 -18.23 10.12
N LEU A 267 8.65 -18.12 9.03
CA LEU A 267 9.94 -18.79 8.90
C LEU A 267 10.98 -18.28 9.90
N GLN A 268 11.04 -16.96 10.12
CA GLN A 268 11.91 -16.39 11.16
C GLN A 268 11.53 -16.89 12.56
N ALA A 269 10.23 -16.88 12.88
CA ALA A 269 9.75 -17.32 14.18
C ALA A 269 10.04 -18.80 14.41
N LEU A 270 9.73 -19.66 13.44
CA LEU A 270 10.01 -21.09 13.51
C LEU A 270 11.51 -21.36 13.64
N GLN A 271 12.35 -20.66 12.89
CA GLN A 271 13.81 -20.80 12.98
C GLN A 271 14.34 -20.47 14.38
N VAL A 272 13.91 -19.36 14.97
CA VAL A 272 14.31 -18.96 16.33
C VAL A 272 13.81 -19.93 17.40
N LEU A 273 12.67 -20.58 17.15
CA LEU A 273 12.11 -21.65 17.98
C LEU A 273 12.76 -23.03 17.74
N GLY A 274 13.71 -23.14 16.80
CA GLY A 274 14.31 -24.42 16.43
C GLY A 274 13.36 -25.38 15.69
N ALA A 275 12.25 -24.86 15.16
CA ALA A 275 11.22 -25.61 14.45
C ALA A 275 11.27 -25.37 12.92
N LYS A 276 10.56 -26.21 12.17
CA LYS A 276 10.41 -26.11 10.71
C LYS A 276 8.94 -25.91 10.33
N PRO A 277 8.65 -25.40 9.12
CA PRO A 277 7.31 -25.48 8.53
C PRO A 277 6.79 -26.92 8.52
N LYS A 278 5.47 -27.06 8.47
CA LYS A 278 4.81 -28.38 8.32
C LYS A 278 5.29 -29.10 7.05
N ASP A 279 5.50 -28.35 5.96
CA ASP A 279 6.04 -28.85 4.71
C ASP A 279 7.02 -27.83 4.10
N SER A 280 8.31 -27.99 4.39
CA SER A 280 9.37 -27.11 3.87
C SER A 280 9.48 -27.15 2.34
N LYS A 281 9.24 -28.31 1.71
CA LYS A 281 9.34 -28.48 0.25
C LYS A 281 8.23 -27.71 -0.46
N LYS A 282 6.99 -27.81 0.03
CA LYS A 282 5.88 -27.00 -0.50
C LYS A 282 6.08 -25.51 -0.24
N CYS A 283 6.62 -25.13 0.92
CA CYS A 283 6.96 -23.74 1.19
C CYS A 283 7.94 -23.18 0.15
N ALA A 284 9.05 -23.89 -0.10
CA ALA A 284 10.04 -23.49 -1.10
C ALA A 284 9.46 -23.45 -2.52
N LYS A 285 8.60 -24.41 -2.89
CA LYS A 285 7.89 -24.43 -4.19
C LYS A 285 6.96 -23.23 -4.33
N TRP A 286 6.23 -22.89 -3.27
CA TRP A 286 5.32 -21.75 -3.24
C TRP A 286 6.07 -20.42 -3.39
N LEU A 287 7.14 -20.21 -2.62
CA LEU A 287 8.00 -19.03 -2.73
C LEU A 287 8.54 -18.86 -4.15
N ASN A 288 9.05 -19.95 -4.74
CA ASN A 288 9.52 -19.96 -6.13
C ASN A 288 8.42 -19.62 -7.14
N SER A 289 7.16 -19.95 -6.85
CA SER A 289 6.03 -19.64 -7.74
C SER A 289 5.74 -18.14 -7.85
N LEU A 290 6.23 -17.32 -6.90
CA LEU A 290 6.02 -15.87 -6.86
C LEU A 290 6.96 -15.10 -7.79
N GLN A 291 8.04 -15.72 -8.29
CA GLN A 291 8.99 -15.07 -9.18
C GLN A 291 8.34 -14.79 -10.55
N ASN A 292 8.38 -13.54 -11.00
CA ASN A 292 7.79 -13.07 -12.25
C ASN A 292 8.81 -13.03 -13.39
N TYR A 293 8.33 -12.67 -14.59
CA TYR A 293 9.12 -12.52 -15.81
C TYR A 293 10.27 -11.50 -15.68
N ASP A 294 10.08 -10.45 -14.89
CA ASP A 294 11.10 -9.42 -14.65
C ASP A 294 12.24 -9.90 -13.74
N GLY A 295 12.11 -11.08 -13.12
CA GLY A 295 13.10 -11.67 -12.20
C GLY A 295 12.79 -11.42 -10.73
N GLY A 296 11.98 -10.40 -10.41
CA GLY A 296 11.53 -10.10 -9.06
C GLY A 296 10.41 -11.03 -8.57
N PHE A 297 10.06 -10.93 -7.29
CA PHE A 297 8.97 -11.71 -6.68
C PHE A 297 7.81 -10.81 -6.30
N ALA A 298 6.61 -11.36 -6.38
CA ALA A 298 5.37 -10.71 -5.95
C ALA A 298 4.93 -11.14 -4.54
N ASP A 299 4.00 -10.40 -3.94
CA ASP A 299 3.40 -10.78 -2.64
C ASP A 299 2.57 -12.06 -2.72
N ARG A 300 1.86 -12.19 -3.85
CA ARG A 300 0.94 -13.28 -4.16
C ARG A 300 1.13 -13.71 -5.60
N PRO A 301 0.83 -14.98 -5.95
CA PRO A 301 0.91 -15.43 -7.33
C PRO A 301 0.09 -14.53 -8.27
N GLY A 302 0.73 -14.04 -9.34
CA GLY A 302 0.09 -13.20 -10.36
C GLY A 302 0.08 -11.70 -10.08
N TRP A 303 0.58 -11.25 -8.92
CA TRP A 303 0.75 -9.83 -8.63
C TRP A 303 2.08 -9.30 -9.21
N LYS A 304 2.25 -7.97 -9.25
CA LYS A 304 3.50 -7.35 -9.72
C LYS A 304 4.66 -7.64 -8.75
N SER A 305 5.87 -7.67 -9.28
CA SER A 305 7.08 -7.75 -8.45
C SER A 305 7.28 -6.47 -7.65
N ARG A 306 7.81 -6.61 -6.43
CA ARG A 306 8.28 -5.47 -5.61
C ARG A 306 9.62 -5.82 -4.99
N ILE A 307 10.42 -4.80 -4.69
CA ILE A 307 11.69 -4.98 -3.96
C ILE A 307 11.43 -5.65 -2.61
N TYR A 308 10.38 -5.23 -1.88
CA TYR A 308 9.99 -5.84 -0.61
C TYR A 308 9.65 -7.32 -0.70
N SER A 309 8.78 -7.68 -1.65
CA SER A 309 8.35 -9.06 -1.84
C SER A 309 9.51 -9.95 -2.31
N THR A 310 10.42 -9.38 -3.11
CA THR A 310 11.68 -10.01 -3.52
C THR A 310 12.58 -10.29 -2.31
N TYR A 311 12.79 -9.29 -1.45
CA TYR A 311 13.50 -9.47 -0.19
C TYR A 311 12.87 -10.55 0.69
N TYR A 312 11.56 -10.49 0.93
CA TYR A 312 10.88 -11.50 1.76
C TYR A 312 11.02 -12.91 1.18
N ALA A 313 10.88 -13.07 -0.14
CA ALA A 313 10.99 -14.38 -0.78
C ALA A 313 12.40 -14.94 -0.74
N VAL A 314 13.42 -14.13 -1.07
CA VAL A 314 14.82 -14.56 -1.09
C VAL A 314 15.31 -14.87 0.32
N SER A 315 15.01 -14.01 1.31
CA SER A 315 15.33 -14.27 2.71
C SER A 315 14.63 -15.53 3.22
N SER A 316 13.37 -15.76 2.86
CA SER A 316 12.64 -16.98 3.20
C SER A 316 13.28 -18.24 2.62
N LEU A 317 13.71 -18.20 1.35
CA LEU A 317 14.43 -19.30 0.72
C LEU A 317 15.78 -19.55 1.39
N HIS A 318 16.49 -18.49 1.80
CA HIS A 318 17.72 -18.59 2.59
C HIS A 318 17.45 -19.28 3.93
N TYR A 319 16.46 -18.84 4.71
CA TYR A 319 16.12 -19.48 6.00
C TYR A 319 15.75 -20.96 5.86
N LEU A 320 15.12 -21.35 4.76
CA LEU A 320 14.72 -22.74 4.52
C LEU A 320 15.89 -23.66 4.14
N THR A 321 16.93 -23.14 3.49
CA THR A 321 17.92 -23.95 2.77
C THR A 321 19.37 -23.64 3.13
N GLY A 322 19.63 -22.55 3.85
CA GLY A 322 20.96 -21.99 4.09
C GLY A 322 21.57 -21.31 2.86
N ASN A 323 20.98 -21.43 1.66
CA ASN A 323 21.54 -20.87 0.44
C ASN A 323 20.45 -20.48 -0.57
N ALA A 324 20.15 -19.17 -0.65
CA ALA A 324 19.13 -18.69 -1.55
C ALA A 324 19.48 -18.88 -3.04
N ASN A 325 20.77 -18.83 -3.41
CA ASN A 325 21.19 -18.96 -4.81
C ASN A 325 20.76 -20.30 -5.42
N SER A 326 20.97 -21.40 -4.69
CA SER A 326 20.55 -22.74 -5.15
C SER A 326 19.05 -23.00 -4.94
N ALA A 327 18.42 -22.35 -3.96
CA ALA A 327 17.00 -22.51 -3.66
C ALA A 327 16.07 -21.80 -4.65
N ILE A 328 16.54 -20.77 -5.36
CA ILE A 328 15.80 -20.12 -6.44
C ILE A 328 15.86 -21.00 -7.69
N THR A 329 14.79 -21.75 -7.91
CA THR A 329 14.66 -22.66 -9.05
C THR A 329 14.66 -21.91 -10.38
N GLN A 330 15.49 -22.39 -11.29
CA GLN A 330 15.45 -21.97 -12.69
C GLN A 330 14.16 -22.43 -13.35
N LYS A 331 13.50 -21.52 -14.07
CA LYS A 331 12.23 -21.79 -14.77
C LYS A 331 12.00 -20.81 -15.90
N LYS A 332 11.10 -21.15 -16.83
CA LYS A 332 10.64 -20.23 -17.88
C LYS A 332 9.42 -19.45 -17.40
N ARG A 333 9.40 -18.15 -17.66
CA ARG A 333 8.25 -17.26 -17.44
C ARG A 333 7.84 -16.58 -18.73
N VAL A 334 6.55 -16.30 -18.83
CA VAL A 334 5.94 -15.60 -19.95
C VAL A 334 5.62 -14.18 -19.52
N ASN A 335 5.93 -13.20 -20.38
CA ASN A 335 5.47 -11.84 -20.17
C ASN A 335 3.96 -11.73 -20.44
N LYS A 336 3.16 -11.44 -19.42
CA LYS A 336 1.70 -11.24 -19.50
C LYS A 336 1.35 -9.74 -19.48
N ASN A 337 1.81 -9.00 -20.47
CA ASN A 337 1.43 -7.59 -20.59
C ASN A 337 -0.04 -7.46 -21.01
N LYS A 338 -0.80 -6.65 -20.26
CA LYS A 338 -2.12 -6.17 -20.68
C LYS A 338 -1.96 -4.82 -21.40
N TYR A 339 -2.84 -4.55 -22.35
CA TYR A 339 -2.87 -3.29 -23.10
C TYR A 339 -4.29 -2.74 -23.12
N ILE A 340 -4.40 -1.42 -23.19
CA ILE A 340 -5.67 -0.73 -23.42
C ILE A 340 -5.76 -0.48 -24.94
N PRO A 341 -6.84 -0.91 -25.61
CA PRO A 341 -6.97 -0.76 -27.06
C PRO A 341 -7.15 0.71 -27.45
N GLU A 342 -6.43 1.12 -28.49
CA GLU A 342 -6.55 2.44 -29.13
C GLU A 342 -7.98 2.69 -29.64
N GLY A 343 -8.43 3.94 -29.59
CA GLY A 343 -9.73 4.37 -30.13
C GLY A 343 -10.98 3.86 -29.39
N LYS A 344 -10.83 2.96 -28.40
CA LYS A 344 -11.97 2.41 -27.64
C LYS A 344 -12.48 3.34 -26.54
N TYR A 345 -11.60 4.17 -25.98
CA TYR A 345 -11.86 5.00 -24.81
C TYR A 345 -11.25 6.38 -24.98
N SER A 346 -11.79 7.33 -24.22
CA SER A 346 -11.29 8.70 -24.07
C SER A 346 -10.61 8.85 -22.70
N ILE A 347 -9.83 9.92 -22.53
CA ILE A 347 -9.13 10.24 -21.29
C ILE A 347 -9.89 11.36 -20.57
N TYR A 348 -10.15 11.16 -19.28
CA TYR A 348 -10.89 12.09 -18.42
C TYR A 348 -10.18 12.28 -17.09
N GLN A 349 -10.53 13.36 -16.39
CA GLN A 349 -9.89 13.75 -15.14
C GLN A 349 -10.92 13.87 -14.01
N ALA A 350 -10.60 13.28 -12.87
CA ALA A 350 -11.38 13.30 -11.65
C ALA A 350 -10.61 13.95 -10.50
N PHE A 351 -11.33 14.68 -9.65
CA PHE A 351 -10.80 15.28 -8.44
C PHE A 351 -11.70 14.99 -7.24
N HIS A 352 -11.16 14.29 -6.25
CA HIS A 352 -11.89 13.93 -5.05
C HIS A 352 -11.73 15.03 -3.99
N LYS A 353 -12.82 15.31 -3.27
CA LYS A 353 -12.92 16.33 -2.22
C LYS A 353 -12.59 17.75 -2.70
N SER A 354 -13.36 18.21 -3.68
CA SER A 354 -13.45 19.64 -4.00
C SER A 354 -14.25 20.39 -2.92
N PRO A 355 -14.03 21.70 -2.73
CA PRO A 355 -14.88 22.50 -1.85
C PRO A 355 -16.34 22.56 -2.32
N VAL A 356 -17.27 22.87 -1.40
CA VAL A 356 -18.73 22.93 -1.64
C VAL A 356 -19.19 24.05 -2.58
N GLY A 357 -18.33 25.03 -2.90
CA GLY A 357 -18.65 26.34 -3.48
C GLY A 357 -19.70 26.43 -4.61
N GLY A 358 -20.16 27.64 -4.94
CA GLY A 358 -21.21 27.87 -5.94
C GLY A 358 -20.72 27.96 -7.39
N ASN A 359 -21.46 28.70 -8.23
CA ASN A 359 -21.20 28.85 -9.66
C ASN A 359 -19.74 29.19 -10.00
N GLY A 360 -19.13 30.15 -9.29
CA GLY A 360 -17.73 30.52 -9.51
C GLY A 360 -16.73 29.38 -9.25
N MET A 361 -17.02 28.48 -8.30
CA MET A 361 -16.21 27.28 -8.08
C MET A 361 -16.33 26.32 -9.26
N ILE A 362 -17.55 26.12 -9.77
CA ILE A 362 -17.80 25.28 -10.95
C ILE A 362 -17.07 25.84 -12.18
N ASP A 363 -17.16 27.16 -12.42
CA ASP A 363 -16.47 27.79 -13.52
C ASP A 363 -14.94 27.63 -13.40
N SER A 364 -14.37 27.77 -12.20
CA SER A 364 -12.95 27.49 -11.95
C SER A 364 -12.56 26.03 -12.22
N ILE A 365 -13.37 25.05 -11.79
CA ILE A 365 -13.09 23.63 -12.00
C ILE A 365 -13.16 23.25 -13.48
N VAL A 366 -14.13 23.79 -14.22
CA VAL A 366 -14.23 23.57 -15.68
C VAL A 366 -13.02 24.16 -16.40
N LYS A 367 -12.56 25.36 -16.00
CA LYS A 367 -11.31 25.95 -16.54
C LYS A 367 -10.08 25.10 -16.26
N MET A 368 -10.10 24.27 -15.23
CA MET A 368 -9.02 23.32 -14.91
C MET A 368 -9.10 22.03 -15.75
N ASN A 369 -10.03 21.89 -16.69
CA ASN A 369 -10.27 20.67 -17.50
C ASN A 369 -10.55 19.42 -16.65
N ILE A 370 -11.28 19.58 -15.55
CA ILE A 370 -11.74 18.45 -14.72
C ILE A 370 -13.13 18.02 -15.20
N ASN A 371 -13.35 16.71 -15.31
CA ASN A 371 -14.60 16.14 -15.82
C ASN A 371 -15.48 15.51 -14.74
N LEU A 372 -14.93 15.18 -13.57
CA LEU A 372 -15.68 14.63 -12.45
C LEU A 372 -15.14 15.18 -11.13
N ILE A 373 -16.03 15.64 -10.25
CA ILE A 373 -15.67 16.08 -8.90
C ILE A 373 -16.52 15.43 -7.82
N GLY A 374 -15.87 15.08 -6.71
CA GLY A 374 -16.54 14.75 -5.45
C GLY A 374 -16.53 15.96 -4.53
N VAL A 375 -17.69 16.53 -4.27
CA VAL A 375 -17.84 17.74 -3.45
C VAL A 375 -17.85 17.38 -1.97
N LYS A 376 -16.92 17.96 -1.22
CA LYS A 376 -16.69 17.74 0.21
C LYS A 376 -17.78 18.41 1.05
N THR A 377 -18.90 17.75 1.31
CA THR A 377 -19.99 18.35 2.10
C THR A 377 -19.97 17.98 3.57
N ASN A 378 -20.42 18.95 4.37
CA ASN A 378 -20.71 18.72 5.76
C ASN A 378 -21.96 17.85 5.90
N THR A 379 -21.85 16.79 6.69
CA THR A 379 -22.93 15.84 6.95
C THR A 379 -24.18 16.47 7.56
N LYS A 380 -24.08 17.64 8.19
CA LYS A 380 -25.25 18.41 8.68
C LYS A 380 -26.10 19.02 7.56
N HIS A 381 -25.55 19.14 6.36
CA HIS A 381 -26.19 19.78 5.20
C HIS A 381 -26.55 18.80 4.09
N ILE A 382 -26.27 17.50 4.29
CA ILE A 382 -26.67 16.44 3.37
C ILE A 382 -28.16 16.19 3.55
N ASP A 383 -28.90 16.22 2.45
CA ASP A 383 -30.28 15.73 2.45
C ASP A 383 -30.25 14.20 2.37
N PHE A 384 -30.43 13.53 3.51
CA PHE A 384 -30.45 12.08 3.59
C PHE A 384 -31.63 11.42 2.86
N LYS A 385 -32.63 12.18 2.37
CA LYS A 385 -33.68 11.66 1.49
C LYS A 385 -33.25 11.54 0.03
N ASN A 386 -32.26 12.33 -0.37
CA ASN A 386 -31.75 12.39 -1.75
C ASN A 386 -30.27 11.97 -1.87
N GLY A 387 -29.56 11.87 -0.75
CA GLY A 387 -28.13 11.56 -0.68
C GLY A 387 -27.20 12.69 -1.10
N ILE A 388 -27.73 13.87 -1.39
CA ILE A 388 -26.98 15.02 -1.91
C ILE A 388 -27.44 16.31 -1.22
N SER A 389 -26.54 17.25 -0.99
CA SER A 389 -26.85 18.56 -0.42
C SER A 389 -27.55 19.46 -1.43
N ALA A 390 -28.26 20.48 -0.90
CA ALA A 390 -28.88 21.51 -1.73
C ALA A 390 -27.85 22.25 -2.61
N GLN A 391 -26.62 22.46 -2.11
CA GLN A 391 -25.58 23.13 -2.87
C GLN A 391 -25.07 22.26 -4.04
N VAL A 392 -24.86 20.96 -3.82
CA VAL A 392 -24.51 20.03 -4.91
C VAL A 392 -25.62 19.98 -5.96
N THR A 393 -26.88 20.00 -5.55
CA THR A 393 -28.03 20.07 -6.48
C THR A 393 -27.99 21.34 -7.33
N LYS A 394 -27.76 22.52 -6.71
CA LYS A 394 -27.61 23.79 -7.43
C LYS A 394 -26.44 23.76 -8.42
N ASN A 395 -25.30 23.21 -8.01
CA ASN A 395 -24.12 23.08 -8.86
C ASN A 395 -24.41 22.18 -10.09
N LYS A 396 -25.10 21.05 -9.91
CA LYS A 396 -25.53 20.18 -11.01
C LYS A 396 -26.47 20.89 -11.99
N SER A 397 -27.43 21.66 -11.47
CA SER A 397 -28.33 22.47 -12.31
C SER A 397 -27.58 23.54 -13.11
N TYR A 398 -26.61 24.21 -12.49
CA TYR A 398 -25.77 25.21 -13.16
C TYR A 398 -24.90 24.59 -14.25
N VAL A 399 -24.27 23.44 -13.99
CA VAL A 399 -23.53 22.65 -14.99
C VAL A 399 -24.41 22.31 -16.20
N LYS A 400 -25.65 21.87 -15.97
CA LYS A 400 -26.61 21.59 -17.05
C LYS A 400 -27.00 22.86 -17.82
N GLN A 401 -27.27 23.96 -17.13
CA GLN A 401 -27.61 25.26 -17.74
C GLN A 401 -26.47 25.77 -18.65
N LYS A 402 -25.22 25.60 -18.23
CA LYS A 402 -24.03 26.02 -18.99
C LYS A 402 -23.55 25.01 -20.03
N ASN A 403 -24.18 23.84 -20.10
CA ASN A 403 -23.77 22.73 -20.95
C ASN A 403 -22.30 22.32 -20.73
N TYR A 404 -21.85 22.32 -19.46
CA TYR A 404 -20.49 21.92 -19.11
C TYR A 404 -20.31 20.40 -19.09
N LYS A 405 -19.15 19.93 -19.57
CA LYS A 405 -18.73 18.51 -19.52
C LYS A 405 -18.13 18.15 -18.16
N LEU A 406 -18.92 18.31 -17.10
CA LEU A 406 -18.54 18.08 -15.71
C LEU A 406 -19.61 17.24 -15.01
N GLU A 407 -19.22 16.21 -14.27
CA GLU A 407 -20.09 15.53 -13.31
C GLU A 407 -19.78 15.98 -11.89
N VAL A 408 -20.82 16.41 -11.17
CA VAL A 408 -20.72 16.87 -9.78
C VAL A 408 -21.42 15.86 -8.88
N LEU A 409 -20.66 15.28 -7.96
CA LEU A 409 -21.11 14.26 -7.02
C LEU A 409 -20.91 14.72 -5.59
N GLU A 410 -21.64 14.08 -4.68
CA GLU A 410 -21.46 14.29 -3.25
C GLU A 410 -20.33 13.39 -2.73
N LEU A 411 -19.43 13.94 -1.91
CA LEU A 411 -18.39 13.20 -1.20
C LEU A 411 -18.40 13.66 0.29
N PRO A 412 -19.23 13.04 1.13
CA PRO A 412 -19.46 13.47 2.50
C PRO A 412 -18.20 13.46 3.38
N GLU A 413 -18.03 14.50 4.21
CA GLU A 413 -17.03 14.54 5.29
C GLU A 413 -17.47 13.67 6.47
N ASN A 414 -17.18 12.39 6.40
CA ASN A 414 -17.61 11.43 7.42
C ASN A 414 -16.72 11.42 8.67
N TYR A 415 -16.30 12.57 9.20
CA TYR A 415 -15.46 12.65 10.42
C TYR A 415 -16.12 12.03 11.66
N SER A 416 -17.45 11.93 11.66
CA SER A 416 -18.20 11.26 12.72
C SER A 416 -18.14 9.73 12.63
N HIS A 417 -17.73 9.15 11.50
CA HIS A 417 -17.58 7.71 11.38
C HIS A 417 -16.40 7.23 12.21
N LYS A 418 -16.66 6.23 13.05
CA LYS A 418 -15.70 5.66 13.99
C LYS A 418 -15.77 4.14 13.92
N LEU A 419 -14.64 3.50 14.15
CA LEU A 419 -14.59 2.05 14.32
C LEU A 419 -13.56 1.66 15.38
N THR A 420 -13.64 0.42 15.82
CA THR A 420 -12.63 -0.23 16.67
C THR A 420 -11.94 -1.31 15.84
N TRP A 421 -10.63 -1.17 15.66
CA TRP A 421 -9.81 -2.18 15.00
C TRP A 421 -9.80 -3.48 15.79
N ASN A 422 -9.40 -4.58 15.14
CA ASN A 422 -9.31 -5.90 15.76
C ASN A 422 -8.34 -5.94 16.97
N ASN A 423 -7.41 -4.97 17.05
CA ASN A 423 -6.49 -4.83 18.17
C ASN A 423 -7.00 -3.88 19.29
N ASN A 424 -8.30 -3.59 19.31
CA ASN A 424 -8.96 -2.64 20.23
C ASN A 424 -8.57 -1.15 20.07
N GLN A 425 -7.74 -0.82 19.08
CA GLN A 425 -7.42 0.58 18.77
C GLN A 425 -8.64 1.28 18.15
N LYS A 426 -9.03 2.43 18.71
CA LYS A 426 -10.08 3.28 18.14
C LYS A 426 -9.57 3.99 16.89
N ALA A 427 -10.45 4.16 15.91
CA ALA A 427 -10.15 4.78 14.64
C ALA A 427 -11.23 5.78 14.23
N ASP A 428 -10.79 6.84 13.57
CA ASP A 428 -11.59 7.87 12.92
C ASP A 428 -11.04 8.11 11.50
N HIS A 429 -11.64 9.01 10.73
CA HIS A 429 -11.19 9.33 9.36
C HIS A 429 -11.17 8.09 8.44
N ILE A 430 -12.12 7.17 8.68
CA ILE A 430 -12.15 5.82 8.10
C ILE A 430 -13.11 5.69 6.92
N SER A 431 -13.65 6.78 6.39
CA SER A 431 -14.77 6.69 5.43
C SER A 431 -14.83 7.84 4.42
N ASN A 432 -14.33 7.58 3.21
CA ASN A 432 -14.56 8.42 2.03
C ASN A 432 -15.17 7.58 0.91
N PHE A 433 -16.22 8.12 0.30
CA PHE A 433 -16.87 7.54 -0.86
C PHE A 433 -17.69 8.60 -1.59
N LEU A 434 -17.84 8.44 -2.90
CA LEU A 434 -18.78 9.21 -3.70
C LEU A 434 -20.19 8.66 -3.50
N VAL A 435 -21.16 9.54 -3.26
CA VAL A 435 -22.57 9.17 -3.28
C VAL A 435 -23.05 9.16 -4.73
N PRO A 436 -23.66 8.05 -5.19
CA PRO A 436 -24.18 7.97 -6.54
C PRO A 436 -25.24 9.05 -6.83
N PRO A 437 -25.32 9.56 -8.07
CA PRO A 437 -26.30 10.58 -8.41
C PRO A 437 -27.72 10.02 -8.39
N ASN A 438 -28.68 10.86 -8.00
CA ASN A 438 -30.13 10.61 -8.11
C ASN A 438 -30.59 9.35 -7.34
N LEU A 439 -30.27 9.26 -6.04
CA LEU A 439 -30.76 8.17 -5.21
C LEU A 439 -32.29 8.14 -5.20
N SER A 440 -32.87 6.97 -5.43
CA SER A 440 -34.27 6.70 -5.09
C SER A 440 -34.48 6.80 -3.57
N TYR A 441 -35.73 7.00 -3.14
CA TYR A 441 -36.09 7.01 -1.72
C TYR A 441 -35.56 5.78 -0.96
N LYS A 442 -35.65 4.59 -1.56
CA LYS A 442 -35.11 3.35 -0.97
C LYS A 442 -33.59 3.37 -0.83
N GLN A 443 -32.86 3.84 -1.85
CA GLN A 443 -31.40 3.98 -1.78
C GLN A 443 -31.00 5.01 -0.72
N ALA A 444 -31.74 6.12 -0.62
CA ALA A 444 -31.48 7.14 0.38
C ALA A 444 -31.71 6.64 1.82
N GLN A 445 -32.74 5.82 2.05
CA GLN A 445 -32.93 5.12 3.33
C GLN A 445 -31.76 4.19 3.67
N ILE A 446 -31.25 3.43 2.68
CA ILE A 446 -30.06 2.57 2.85
C ILE A 446 -28.85 3.43 3.23
N TYR A 447 -28.63 4.54 2.53
CA TYR A 447 -27.55 5.48 2.81
C TYR A 447 -27.64 6.04 4.22
N ASN A 448 -28.82 6.54 4.62
CA ASN A 448 -29.05 7.09 5.96
C ASN A 448 -28.80 6.07 7.07
N LYS A 449 -29.28 4.83 6.90
CA LYS A 449 -29.03 3.74 7.86
C LYS A 449 -27.53 3.44 7.99
N ALA A 450 -26.85 3.33 6.86
CA ALA A 450 -25.41 3.04 6.83
C ALA A 450 -24.58 4.16 7.45
N PHE A 451 -24.93 5.42 7.16
CA PHE A 451 -24.28 6.59 7.72
C PHE A 451 -24.43 6.66 9.25
N ASN A 452 -25.63 6.41 9.79
CA ASN A 452 -25.82 6.41 11.24
C ASN A 452 -25.09 5.25 11.92
N ALA A 453 -25.09 4.05 11.32
CA ALA A 453 -24.31 2.92 11.82
C ALA A 453 -22.80 3.25 11.89
N GLY A 454 -22.29 4.03 10.93
CA GLY A 454 -20.89 4.46 10.94
C GLY A 454 -20.48 5.26 12.18
N LYS A 455 -21.42 5.91 12.87
CA LYS A 455 -21.14 6.73 14.07
C LYS A 455 -21.02 5.92 15.35
N GLU A 456 -21.43 4.66 15.34
CA GLU A 456 -21.59 3.82 16.54
C GLU A 456 -20.26 3.27 17.09
N GLY A 457 -19.12 3.47 16.38
CA GLY A 457 -17.83 2.94 16.83
C GLY A 457 -17.68 1.42 16.65
N LEU A 458 -18.31 0.88 15.60
CA LEU A 458 -18.43 -0.54 15.30
C LEU A 458 -17.08 -1.28 15.24
N SER A 459 -17.08 -2.60 15.46
CA SER A 459 -15.95 -3.45 15.07
C SER A 459 -15.73 -3.39 13.56
N TRP A 460 -14.56 -3.78 13.07
CA TRP A 460 -14.30 -3.85 11.62
C TRP A 460 -15.34 -4.68 10.85
N ILE A 461 -15.74 -5.85 11.38
CA ILE A 461 -16.78 -6.70 10.78
C ILE A 461 -18.13 -5.97 10.74
N GLY A 462 -18.49 -5.29 11.84
CA GLY A 462 -19.71 -4.48 11.91
C GLY A 462 -19.68 -3.33 10.91
N PHE A 463 -18.56 -2.61 10.81
CA PHE A 463 -18.38 -1.48 9.91
C PHE A 463 -18.49 -1.92 8.44
N LYS A 464 -17.84 -3.03 8.05
CA LYS A 464 -18.02 -3.63 6.72
C LYS A 464 -19.48 -3.95 6.41
N THR A 465 -20.15 -4.61 7.35
CA THR A 465 -21.49 -5.16 7.15
C THR A 465 -22.55 -4.07 7.11
N ASN A 466 -22.45 -3.09 7.99
CA ASN A 466 -23.47 -2.08 8.21
C ASN A 466 -23.18 -0.76 7.48
N VAL A 467 -21.94 -0.53 7.04
CA VAL A 467 -21.54 0.71 6.35
C VAL A 467 -21.04 0.43 4.94
N ILE A 468 -19.88 -0.22 4.78
CA ILE A 468 -19.23 -0.36 3.46
C ILE A 468 -20.14 -1.11 2.46
N ARG A 469 -20.66 -2.28 2.86
CA ARG A 469 -21.48 -3.12 1.99
C ARG A 469 -22.78 -2.43 1.55
N PRO A 470 -23.58 -1.81 2.43
CA PRO A 470 -24.74 -1.02 2.04
C PRO A 470 -24.42 0.15 1.10
N ILE A 471 -23.35 0.91 1.37
CA ILE A 471 -22.93 2.04 0.54
C ILE A 471 -22.55 1.58 -0.86
N ARG A 472 -21.75 0.52 -0.99
CA ARG A 472 -21.37 -0.05 -2.30
C ARG A 472 -22.56 -0.56 -3.10
N LYS A 473 -23.63 -1.01 -2.43
CA LYS A 473 -24.88 -1.45 -3.09
C LYS A 473 -25.71 -0.29 -3.63
N LEU A 474 -25.46 0.97 -3.25
CA LEU A 474 -26.27 2.12 -3.71
C LEU A 474 -26.30 2.25 -5.23
N SER A 475 -25.24 1.89 -5.95
CA SER A 475 -25.19 2.01 -7.43
C SER A 475 -24.51 0.85 -8.14
N LYS A 476 -24.68 -0.35 -7.58
CA LYS A 476 -23.96 -1.58 -7.96
C LYS A 476 -22.45 -1.55 -7.66
N GLU A 477 -21.81 -0.37 -7.52
CA GLU A 477 -20.47 -0.23 -6.92
C GLU A 477 -20.10 1.25 -6.65
N THR A 478 -19.20 1.53 -5.69
CA THR A 478 -18.51 2.83 -5.55
C THR A 478 -17.09 2.63 -5.00
N LEU A 479 -16.22 3.64 -5.11
CA LEU A 479 -14.89 3.59 -4.47
C LEU A 479 -15.04 4.02 -3.00
N PHE A 480 -14.61 3.16 -2.09
CA PHE A 480 -14.62 3.37 -0.65
C PHE A 480 -13.20 3.20 -0.13
N TYR A 481 -12.69 4.24 0.51
CA TYR A 481 -11.32 4.32 1.00
C TYR A 481 -11.25 5.14 2.29
N PRO A 482 -10.23 4.96 3.13
CA PRO A 482 -10.05 5.80 4.32
C PRO A 482 -9.39 7.13 3.94
N GLU A 483 -9.50 8.14 4.79
CA GLU A 483 -8.76 9.40 4.58
C GLU A 483 -7.31 9.23 5.00
N LEU A 484 -7.10 8.63 6.18
CA LEU A 484 -5.80 8.49 6.79
C LEU A 484 -5.53 7.02 7.14
N ASP A 485 -4.27 6.60 7.01
CA ASP A 485 -3.90 5.19 7.09
C ASP A 485 -3.76 4.66 8.50
N TYR A 486 -3.66 3.34 8.54
CA TYR A 486 -3.54 2.54 9.74
C TYR A 486 -2.13 1.94 9.83
N SER A 487 -1.89 1.09 10.85
CA SER A 487 -0.68 0.26 10.85
C SER A 487 -0.60 -0.59 9.58
N MET A 488 0.60 -1.00 9.18
CA MET A 488 0.79 -1.89 8.03
C MET A 488 -0.06 -3.18 8.13
N ILE A 489 -0.20 -3.76 9.33
CA ILE A 489 -1.03 -4.95 9.56
C ILE A 489 -2.51 -4.66 9.28
N ASN A 490 -3.03 -3.56 9.80
CA ASN A 490 -4.42 -3.16 9.56
C ASN A 490 -4.64 -2.89 8.07
N ALA A 491 -3.73 -2.14 7.42
CA ALA A 491 -3.80 -1.88 5.98
C ALA A 491 -3.90 -3.18 5.16
N TYR A 492 -3.06 -4.17 5.46
CA TYR A 492 -3.11 -5.48 4.79
C TYR A 492 -4.47 -6.15 4.94
N GLN A 493 -5.05 -6.15 6.14
CA GLN A 493 -6.37 -6.75 6.37
C GLN A 493 -7.49 -6.01 5.63
N VAL A 494 -7.56 -4.68 5.78
CA VAL A 494 -8.72 -3.90 5.31
C VAL A 494 -8.77 -3.71 3.80
N TYR A 495 -7.62 -3.53 3.15
CA TYR A 495 -7.56 -3.38 1.69
C TYR A 495 -7.65 -4.74 1.00
N ASP A 496 -7.09 -5.82 1.58
CA ASP A 496 -7.21 -7.14 0.96
C ASP A 496 -8.62 -7.71 1.02
N GLU A 497 -9.42 -7.29 2.01
CA GLU A 497 -10.85 -7.60 2.02
C GLU A 497 -11.65 -6.84 0.97
N GLY A 498 -11.10 -5.78 0.37
CA GLY A 498 -11.70 -5.11 -0.77
C GLY A 498 -11.41 -5.79 -2.12
N LEU A 499 -10.51 -6.78 -2.13
CA LEU A 499 -10.19 -7.58 -3.31
C LEU A 499 -11.23 -8.67 -3.56
N ASP A 500 -11.19 -9.28 -4.74
CA ASP A 500 -11.94 -10.50 -5.08
C ASP A 500 -13.45 -10.41 -4.76
N PHE A 501 -14.06 -9.25 -5.04
CA PHE A 501 -15.46 -8.93 -4.75
C PHE A 501 -15.82 -8.91 -3.25
N GLY A 502 -14.82 -8.87 -2.36
CA GLY A 502 -15.01 -8.69 -0.93
C GLY A 502 -15.45 -7.28 -0.55
N TYR A 503 -15.85 -7.11 0.72
CA TYR A 503 -16.46 -5.88 1.26
C TYR A 503 -15.55 -5.07 2.19
N GLY A 504 -14.23 -5.06 1.94
CA GLY A 504 -13.29 -4.11 2.52
C GLY A 504 -13.13 -2.82 1.70
N TYR A 505 -12.06 -2.06 1.96
CA TYR A 505 -11.72 -0.88 1.16
C TYR A 505 -11.25 -1.30 -0.23
N ASN A 506 -11.91 -0.79 -1.28
CA ASN A 506 -11.63 -1.14 -2.67
C ASN A 506 -10.87 -0.04 -3.43
N ALA A 507 -10.27 0.90 -2.72
CA ALA A 507 -9.41 1.94 -3.26
C ALA A 507 -8.40 2.39 -2.19
N VAL A 508 -7.23 2.88 -2.61
CA VAL A 508 -6.12 3.25 -1.73
C VAL A 508 -5.74 4.73 -1.98
N PRO A 509 -5.68 5.59 -0.96
CA PRO A 509 -5.21 6.96 -1.15
C PRO A 509 -3.70 6.96 -1.48
N GLY A 510 -3.34 7.61 -2.59
CA GLY A 510 -1.97 7.74 -3.09
C GLY A 510 -1.45 9.18 -3.18
N ALA A 511 -2.34 10.17 -3.20
CA ALA A 511 -2.01 11.58 -3.03
C ALA A 511 -3.02 12.24 -2.06
N HIS A 512 -2.55 13.18 -1.24
CA HIS A 512 -3.34 13.86 -0.22
C HIS A 512 -2.89 15.31 0.00
N PHE A 513 -3.72 16.14 0.64
CA PHE A 513 -3.32 17.48 1.08
C PHE A 513 -2.07 17.44 1.98
N GLY A 514 -1.20 18.44 1.86
CA GLY A 514 -0.01 18.62 2.69
C GLY A 514 1.11 17.60 2.46
N ASN A 515 0.82 16.42 1.90
CA ASN A 515 1.78 15.40 1.51
C ASN A 515 1.33 14.77 0.19
N ILE A 516 1.90 15.24 -0.92
CA ILE A 516 1.41 14.92 -2.27
C ILE A 516 1.71 13.49 -2.74
N ASP A 517 2.60 12.76 -2.05
CA ASP A 517 2.95 11.38 -2.41
C ASP A 517 2.84 10.46 -1.19
N TRP A 518 1.64 9.91 -1.01
CA TRP A 518 1.32 9.03 0.11
C TRP A 518 1.92 7.65 -0.02
N VAL A 519 2.14 7.16 -1.25
CA VAL A 519 2.82 5.89 -1.46
C VAL A 519 4.27 6.01 -1.01
N ARG A 520 4.96 7.13 -1.28
CA ARG A 520 6.30 7.38 -0.75
C ARG A 520 6.32 7.55 0.77
N HIS A 521 5.32 8.21 1.33
CA HIS A 521 5.24 8.44 2.78
C HIS A 521 4.88 7.18 3.58
N PHE A 522 4.07 6.30 3.00
CA PHE A 522 3.72 4.98 3.52
C PHE A 522 4.11 3.90 2.48
N PRO A 523 5.41 3.56 2.35
CA PRO A 523 5.93 2.69 1.28
C PRO A 523 5.23 1.35 1.12
N TYR A 524 4.66 0.79 2.19
CA TYR A 524 3.91 -0.46 2.12
C TYR A 524 2.66 -0.39 1.23
N LYS A 525 2.14 0.82 0.91
CA LYS A 525 1.01 1.01 -0.03
C LYS A 525 1.32 0.60 -1.45
N GLU A 526 2.58 0.63 -1.85
CA GLU A 526 3.02 0.23 -3.19
C GLU A 526 2.52 -1.19 -3.54
N ARG A 527 2.26 -2.01 -2.52
CA ARG A 527 1.65 -3.34 -2.62
C ARG A 527 0.38 -3.39 -3.47
N TRP A 528 -0.49 -2.38 -3.38
CA TRP A 528 -1.77 -2.37 -4.09
C TRP A 528 -1.73 -1.63 -5.43
N GLU A 529 -0.59 -1.04 -5.81
CA GLU A 529 -0.47 -0.37 -7.11
C GLU A 529 -0.67 -1.39 -8.25
N GLY A 530 -1.68 -1.12 -9.09
CA GLY A 530 -2.08 -2.01 -10.19
C GLY A 530 -2.96 -3.19 -9.77
N VAL A 531 -3.31 -3.27 -8.48
CA VAL A 531 -4.25 -4.26 -7.93
C VAL A 531 -5.55 -3.57 -7.50
N LEU A 532 -5.46 -2.46 -6.77
CA LEU A 532 -6.58 -1.58 -6.42
C LEU A 532 -6.41 -0.21 -7.10
N PRO A 533 -7.51 0.51 -7.35
CA PRO A 533 -7.47 1.92 -7.70
C PRO A 533 -6.69 2.74 -6.68
N ILE A 534 -5.76 3.57 -7.15
CA ILE A 534 -5.05 4.54 -6.33
C ILE A 534 -5.71 5.91 -6.49
N ILE A 535 -6.08 6.57 -5.40
CA ILE A 535 -6.89 7.80 -5.38
C ILE A 535 -6.03 9.03 -5.07
N ALA A 536 -6.32 10.11 -5.78
CA ALA A 536 -5.80 11.44 -5.56
C ALA A 536 -6.88 12.25 -4.81
N ASP A 537 -6.72 12.34 -3.49
CA ASP A 537 -7.69 13.01 -2.61
C ASP A 537 -7.21 14.42 -2.27
N GLY A 538 -8.00 15.43 -2.65
CA GLY A 538 -7.62 16.84 -2.51
C GLY A 538 -7.80 17.41 -1.11
N ASP A 539 -8.80 16.91 -0.38
CA ASP A 539 -9.30 17.44 0.89
C ASP A 539 -9.41 18.98 0.98
N ALA A 540 -9.77 19.65 -0.12
CA ALA A 540 -9.71 21.10 -0.21
C ALA A 540 -10.85 21.80 0.56
N HIS A 541 -10.53 22.86 1.31
CA HIS A 541 -11.48 23.60 2.16
C HIS A 541 -11.75 25.04 1.70
N GLY A 542 -13.01 25.45 1.62
CA GLY A 542 -13.35 26.86 1.35
C GLY A 542 -13.12 27.27 -0.11
N ASN A 543 -12.27 28.26 -0.38
CA ASN A 543 -12.13 28.83 -1.73
C ASN A 543 -11.18 28.00 -2.61
N ILE A 544 -11.70 27.43 -3.70
CA ILE A 544 -10.95 26.62 -4.68
C ILE A 544 -9.71 27.33 -5.23
N ASN A 545 -9.75 28.66 -5.44
CA ASN A 545 -8.63 29.40 -5.99
C ASN A 545 -7.43 29.42 -5.03
N LYS A 546 -7.68 29.40 -3.70
CA LYS A 546 -6.60 29.27 -2.70
C LYS A 546 -5.91 27.90 -2.75
N TRP A 547 -6.62 26.89 -3.24
CA TRP A 547 -6.12 25.52 -3.37
C TRP A 547 -5.58 25.20 -4.76
N GLN A 548 -5.64 26.14 -5.70
CA GLN A 548 -5.32 25.87 -7.09
C GLN A 548 -3.93 25.24 -7.24
N GLU A 549 -2.90 25.75 -6.57
CA GLU A 549 -1.55 25.17 -6.60
C GLU A 549 -1.51 23.70 -6.13
N HIS A 550 -2.29 23.35 -5.09
CA HIS A 550 -2.37 21.99 -4.56
C HIS A 550 -3.19 21.07 -5.47
N ILE A 551 -4.31 21.56 -6.00
CA ILE A 551 -5.18 20.81 -6.92
C ILE A 551 -4.46 20.50 -8.23
N LEU A 552 -3.57 21.39 -8.67
CA LEU A 552 -2.74 21.17 -9.85
C LEU A 552 -1.55 20.23 -9.62
N GLN A 553 -1.28 19.81 -8.38
CA GLN A 553 -0.22 18.84 -8.09
C GLN A 553 -0.65 17.41 -8.34
N PHE A 554 -1.93 17.06 -8.27
CA PHE A 554 -2.33 15.67 -8.48
C PHE A 554 -3.77 15.53 -8.96
N ARG A 555 -4.02 14.46 -9.74
CA ARG A 555 -5.35 14.12 -10.26
C ARG A 555 -5.51 12.61 -10.41
N ASN A 556 -6.75 12.15 -10.37
CA ASN A 556 -7.08 10.85 -10.95
C ASN A 556 -7.35 11.02 -12.44
N ILE A 557 -6.57 10.35 -13.28
CA ILE A 557 -6.82 10.28 -14.72
C ILE A 557 -7.38 8.92 -15.03
N PHE A 558 -8.51 8.87 -15.72
CA PHE A 558 -9.19 7.61 -16.04
C PHE A 558 -9.49 7.51 -17.53
N ILE A 559 -9.33 6.29 -18.05
CA ILE A 559 -9.50 5.95 -19.46
C ILE A 559 -10.81 5.21 -19.62
N ALA A 560 -11.85 5.88 -20.12
CA ALA A 560 -13.23 5.39 -20.07
C ALA A 560 -14.06 5.77 -21.31
N LYS A 561 -15.30 5.27 -21.38
CA LYS A 561 -16.22 5.55 -22.51
C LYS A 561 -16.77 6.98 -22.47
N ASP A 562 -17.03 7.47 -21.27
CA ASP A 562 -17.49 8.82 -20.97
C ASP A 562 -16.95 9.24 -19.60
N TYR A 563 -17.17 10.51 -19.22
CA TYR A 563 -16.70 11.06 -17.95
C TYR A 563 -17.61 10.71 -16.76
N HIS A 564 -18.69 9.97 -16.99
CA HIS A 564 -19.73 9.86 -15.98
C HIS A 564 -19.33 8.94 -14.82
N PHE A 565 -19.96 9.14 -13.66
CA PHE A 565 -19.69 8.39 -12.43
C PHE A 565 -19.57 6.88 -12.67
N LYS A 566 -20.54 6.29 -13.38
CA LYS A 566 -20.54 4.85 -13.67
C LYS A 566 -19.31 4.40 -14.46
N SER A 567 -18.90 5.17 -15.46
CA SER A 567 -17.72 4.91 -16.28
C SER A 567 -16.42 5.14 -15.51
N TYR A 568 -16.39 6.10 -14.59
CA TYR A 568 -15.27 6.31 -13.67
C TYR A 568 -15.06 5.13 -12.73
N ILE A 569 -16.14 4.64 -12.09
CA ILE A 569 -16.08 3.45 -11.22
C ILE A 569 -15.65 2.22 -12.00
N GLU A 570 -16.26 1.99 -13.17
CA GLU A 570 -15.93 0.85 -14.03
C GLU A 570 -14.47 0.89 -14.52
N ALA A 571 -13.98 2.03 -14.99
CA ALA A 571 -12.59 2.19 -15.40
C ALA A 571 -11.63 1.96 -14.22
N SER A 572 -11.94 2.51 -13.04
CA SER A 572 -11.11 2.35 -11.84
C SER A 572 -10.95 0.89 -11.45
N LEU A 573 -12.05 0.15 -11.32
CA LEU A 573 -12.05 -1.24 -10.90
C LEU A 573 -11.45 -2.19 -11.95
N ASN A 574 -11.39 -1.78 -13.22
CA ASN A 574 -10.75 -2.52 -14.30
C ASN A 574 -9.32 -2.05 -14.59
N GLY A 575 -8.69 -1.34 -13.64
CA GLY A 575 -7.28 -0.95 -13.73
C GLY A 575 -6.98 0.11 -14.78
N ARG A 576 -7.98 0.91 -15.17
CA ARG A 576 -7.89 2.01 -16.16
C ARG A 576 -7.95 3.40 -15.53
N SER A 577 -7.72 3.51 -14.22
CA SER A 577 -7.54 4.77 -13.49
C SER A 577 -6.12 4.84 -12.92
N VAL A 578 -5.52 6.03 -12.97
CA VAL A 578 -4.16 6.31 -12.50
C VAL A 578 -4.19 7.58 -11.66
N CYS A 579 -3.65 7.50 -10.45
CA CYS A 579 -3.31 8.69 -9.68
C CYS A 579 -2.01 9.26 -10.24
N VAL A 580 -2.06 10.47 -10.80
CA VAL A 580 -0.90 11.17 -11.36
C VAL A 580 -0.57 12.34 -10.46
N ILE A 581 0.70 12.43 -10.06
CA ILE A 581 1.24 13.54 -9.25
C ILE A 581 2.30 14.26 -10.07
N ARG A 582 2.15 15.57 -10.21
CA ARG A 582 3.15 16.51 -10.70
C ARG A 582 3.90 17.09 -9.50
N MET A 583 5.14 16.64 -9.34
CA MET A 583 6.03 17.17 -8.30
C MET A 583 6.37 18.64 -8.56
N PRO A 584 6.79 19.42 -7.54
CA PRO A 584 7.25 20.79 -7.75
C PRO A 584 8.38 20.93 -8.78
N SER A 585 9.20 19.89 -8.95
CA SER A 585 10.23 19.81 -10.00
C SER A 585 9.70 19.65 -11.43
N GLY A 586 8.39 19.50 -11.61
CA GLY A 586 7.75 19.14 -12.88
C GLY A 586 7.73 17.64 -13.17
N THR A 587 8.42 16.82 -12.37
CA THR A 587 8.46 15.36 -12.55
C THR A 587 7.09 14.73 -12.32
N LEU A 588 6.69 13.82 -13.20
CA LEU A 588 5.41 13.10 -13.11
C LEU A 588 5.58 11.74 -12.46
N ARG A 589 4.76 11.47 -11.45
CA ARG A 589 4.65 10.17 -10.79
C ARG A 589 3.29 9.57 -11.08
N TYR A 590 3.30 8.28 -11.40
CA TYR A 590 2.10 7.54 -11.80
C TYR A 590 1.86 6.38 -10.85
N TYR A 591 0.65 6.26 -10.32
CA TYR A 591 0.23 5.12 -9.50
C TYR A 591 -1.03 4.49 -10.10
N GLY A 592 -0.88 3.30 -10.66
CA GLY A 592 -1.96 2.58 -11.36
C GLY A 592 -1.48 1.30 -12.02
N SER A 593 -2.29 0.71 -12.89
CA SER A 593 -1.87 -0.48 -13.64
C SER A 593 -0.80 -0.13 -14.69
N LYS A 594 0.14 -1.05 -14.94
CA LYS A 594 1.17 -0.89 -15.99
C LYS A 594 0.56 -0.53 -17.36
N ALA A 595 -0.58 -1.15 -17.70
CA ALA A 595 -1.28 -0.89 -18.96
C ALA A 595 -1.79 0.56 -19.05
N ALA A 596 -2.43 1.04 -17.99
CA ALA A 596 -2.95 2.41 -17.93
C ALA A 596 -1.82 3.45 -17.91
N ILE A 597 -0.76 3.22 -17.15
CA ILE A 597 0.40 4.11 -17.10
C ILE A 597 1.04 4.24 -18.50
N ASN A 598 1.25 3.12 -19.19
CA ASN A 598 1.83 3.13 -20.53
C ASN A 598 0.93 3.87 -21.53
N TYR A 599 -0.39 3.65 -21.46
CA TYR A 599 -1.36 4.38 -22.29
C TYR A 599 -1.29 5.89 -22.02
N LEU A 600 -1.36 6.32 -20.76
CA LEU A 600 -1.29 7.74 -20.43
C LEU A 600 0.02 8.39 -20.87
N LYS A 601 1.16 7.73 -20.68
CA LYS A 601 2.46 8.25 -21.15
C LYS A 601 2.49 8.46 -22.67
N LYS A 602 1.91 7.53 -23.44
CA LYS A 602 1.81 7.63 -24.90
C LYS A 602 0.92 8.80 -25.34
N HIS A 603 -0.13 9.11 -24.56
CA HIS A 603 -1.14 10.12 -24.88
C HIS A 603 -1.04 11.37 -23.98
N GLN A 604 0.17 11.71 -23.51
CA GLN A 604 0.35 12.77 -22.51
C GLN A 604 -0.28 14.11 -22.91
N SER A 605 -0.10 14.53 -24.16
CA SER A 605 -0.65 15.79 -24.70
C SER A 605 -2.18 15.87 -24.68
N GLN A 606 -2.88 14.75 -24.49
CA GLN A 606 -4.35 14.71 -24.43
C GLN A 606 -4.89 15.01 -23.02
N TRP A 607 -4.07 14.94 -21.98
CA TRP A 607 -4.53 15.06 -20.59
C TRP A 607 -3.66 15.93 -19.69
N GLU A 608 -2.46 16.32 -20.14
CA GLU A 608 -1.63 17.25 -19.38
C GLU A 608 -2.39 18.55 -19.08
N TRP A 609 -2.31 19.00 -17.83
CA TRP A 609 -3.07 20.16 -17.33
C TRP A 609 -2.17 21.33 -16.93
N TRP A 610 -0.86 21.19 -17.12
CA TRP A 610 0.08 22.30 -17.01
C TRP A 610 0.34 22.84 -18.41
N THR A 611 0.51 24.15 -18.52
CA THR A 611 1.09 24.76 -19.72
C THR A 611 2.60 24.58 -19.66
N ASN A 612 3.22 24.24 -20.80
CA ASN A 612 4.67 24.31 -20.95
C ASN A 612 5.16 25.76 -20.93
#